data_AF-A0A1J9QMJ0-F1
#
_entry.id   AF-A0A1J9QMJ0-F1
#
_cell.length_a   1.000
_cell.length_b   1.000
_cell.length_c   1.000
_cell.angle_alpha   90.00
_cell.angle_beta   90.00
_cell.angle_gamma   90.00
#
_symmetry.space_group_name_H-M   'P 1'
#
loop_
_entity.id
_entity.type
_entity.pdbx_description
1 polymer ?
#
loop_
_entity_poly.entity_id
_entity_poly.type
_entity_poly.pdbx_seq_one_letter_code
_entity_poly.pdbx_strand_id
1 'polypeptide(L)'
;MNALKDKLRAMPRPSSVAFRHAKDNAEWEIRLDAGESRKDNSDLVAVKLQINREAKTKGLKDLVKANGTHHTYATAWVNVKEHPTKEAAAKLVDDLIKDLEDD
;
A
#
# COMPACT_ATOMS: atom_id res chain seq x y z
N MET A 1 -1.14 -34.09 29.45
CA MET A 1 -0.52 -33.36 28.33
C MET A 1 -1.13 -33.94 27.06
N ASN A 2 -1.85 -33.26 26.16
CA ASN A 2 -1.56 -31.96 25.59
C ASN A 2 -2.80 -31.42 24.83
N ALA A 3 -3.95 -31.28 25.50
CA ALA A 3 -5.20 -30.80 24.87
C ALA A 3 -5.05 -29.42 24.18
N LEU A 4 -4.05 -28.64 24.60
CA LEU A 4 -3.68 -27.37 23.99
C LEU A 4 -2.98 -27.53 22.62
N LYS A 5 -2.14 -28.58 22.46
CA LYS A 5 -1.48 -28.87 21.17
C LYS A 5 -2.47 -29.35 20.12
N ASP A 6 -3.44 -30.18 20.51
CA ASP A 6 -4.46 -30.67 19.57
C ASP A 6 -5.41 -29.55 19.12
N LYS A 7 -5.76 -28.61 20.02
CA LYS A 7 -6.51 -27.39 19.67
C LYS A 7 -5.72 -26.48 18.70
N LEU A 8 -4.41 -26.35 18.87
CA LEU A 8 -3.54 -25.57 17.97
C LEU A 8 -3.39 -26.22 16.58
N ARG A 9 -3.52 -27.55 16.48
CA ARG A 9 -3.45 -28.29 15.21
C ARG A 9 -4.75 -28.27 14.42
N ALA A 10 -5.89 -28.11 15.11
CA ALA A 10 -7.23 -28.07 14.54
C ALA A 10 -7.75 -26.66 14.21
N MET A 11 -7.03 -25.60 14.61
CA MET A 11 -7.33 -24.26 14.10
C MET A 11 -7.04 -24.21 12.59
N PRO A 12 -7.91 -23.57 11.79
CA PRO A 12 -7.49 -23.16 10.46
C PRO A 12 -6.22 -22.34 10.68
N ARG A 13 -5.08 -22.84 10.18
CA ARG A 13 -3.87 -22.03 10.11
C ARG A 13 -4.34 -20.74 9.45
N PRO A 14 -4.06 -19.54 9.99
CA PRO A 14 -4.29 -18.34 9.21
C PRO A 14 -3.57 -18.61 7.91
N SER A 15 -4.35 -18.82 6.85
CA SER A 15 -3.83 -18.91 5.51
C SER A 15 -2.97 -17.67 5.46
N SER A 16 -1.65 -17.89 5.31
CA SER A 16 -0.66 -16.90 4.95
C SER A 16 -1.42 -15.76 4.31
N VAL A 17 -1.49 -14.58 4.96
CA VAL A 17 -2.23 -13.42 4.46
C VAL A 17 -1.92 -13.39 2.99
N ALA A 18 -2.89 -13.86 2.19
CA ALA A 18 -2.62 -14.15 0.81
C ALA A 18 -2.60 -12.76 0.25
N PHE A 19 -1.41 -12.20 0.10
CA PHE A 19 -1.18 -11.04 -0.75
C PHE A 19 -1.79 -11.45 -2.08
N ARG A 20 -3.04 -11.04 -2.29
CA ARG A 20 -3.82 -11.41 -3.46
C ARG A 20 -3.04 -10.83 -4.62
N HIS A 21 -2.42 -11.73 -5.38
CA HIS A 21 -1.66 -11.38 -6.57
C HIS A 21 -2.50 -10.47 -7.49
N ALA A 22 -1.83 -9.49 -8.11
CA ALA A 22 -2.11 -8.61 -9.25
C ALA A 22 -3.45 -8.63 -10.03
N LYS A 23 -4.25 -9.70 -9.98
CA LYS A 23 -5.56 -9.81 -10.64
C LYS A 23 -6.63 -8.89 -10.04
N ASP A 24 -6.52 -8.51 -8.77
CA ASP A 24 -7.50 -7.62 -8.14
C ASP A 24 -7.18 -6.13 -8.39
N ASN A 25 -5.97 -5.78 -8.86
CA ASN A 25 -5.59 -4.38 -9.10
C ASN A 25 -6.51 -3.65 -10.08
N ALA A 26 -7.17 -4.37 -11.00
CA ALA A 26 -8.10 -3.77 -11.97
C ALA A 26 -9.40 -3.27 -11.33
N GLU A 27 -9.76 -3.74 -10.13
CA GLU A 27 -10.91 -3.22 -9.37
C GLU A 27 -10.58 -1.91 -8.65
N TRP A 28 -9.31 -1.73 -8.28
CA TRP A 28 -8.84 -0.56 -7.55
C TRP A 28 -8.29 0.48 -8.53
N GLU A 29 -8.97 1.63 -8.61
CA GLU A 29 -8.60 2.71 -9.54
C GLU A 29 -7.31 3.45 -9.15
N ILE A 30 -6.85 3.21 -7.91
CA ILE A 30 -5.64 3.78 -7.31
C ILE A 30 -4.77 2.60 -6.83
N ARG A 31 -3.44 2.73 -6.98
CA ARG A 31 -2.46 1.76 -6.50
C ARG A 31 -1.44 2.43 -5.57
N LEU A 32 -1.00 1.67 -4.57
CA LEU A 32 0.16 1.99 -3.76
C LEU A 32 1.33 1.14 -4.25
N ASP A 33 2.43 1.78 -4.61
CA ASP A 33 3.65 1.12 -5.07
C ASP A 33 4.79 1.34 -4.09
N ALA A 34 5.54 0.28 -3.79
CA ALA A 34 6.71 0.37 -2.93
C ALA A 34 7.92 0.80 -3.76
N GLY A 35 8.42 2.01 -3.49
CA GLY A 35 9.59 2.59 -4.12
C GLY A 35 10.89 2.20 -3.44
N GLU A 36 11.93 3.00 -3.69
CA GLU A 36 13.26 2.77 -3.13
C GLU A 36 13.34 3.14 -1.65
N SER A 37 14.27 2.51 -0.94
CA SER A 37 14.68 2.95 0.39
C SER A 37 15.29 4.35 0.32
N ARG A 38 15.05 5.13 1.36
CA ARG A 38 15.57 6.49 1.47
C ARG A 38 17.10 6.45 1.59
N LYS A 39 17.80 7.31 0.84
CA LYS A 39 19.28 7.30 0.76
C LYS A 39 19.96 7.61 2.11
N ASP A 40 19.34 8.46 2.91
CA ASP A 40 19.79 8.88 4.24
C ASP A 40 19.28 7.96 5.37
N ASN A 41 18.25 7.14 5.11
CA ASN A 41 17.72 6.18 6.09
C ASN A 41 17.14 4.95 5.40
N SER A 42 17.89 3.84 5.42
CA SER A 42 17.49 2.58 4.79
C SER A 42 16.24 1.93 5.41
N ASP A 43 15.86 2.35 6.62
CA ASP A 43 14.69 1.83 7.31
C ASP A 43 13.39 2.45 6.78
N LEU A 44 13.50 3.56 6.04
CA LEU A 44 12.37 4.22 5.40
C LEU A 44 12.28 3.77 3.94
N VAL A 45 11.10 3.29 3.55
CA VAL A 45 10.77 2.94 2.16
C VAL A 45 9.71 3.90 1.66
N ALA A 46 9.90 4.40 0.43
CA ALA A 46 8.90 5.24 -0.23
C ALA A 46 7.67 4.42 -0.56
N VAL A 47 6.48 4.90 -0.18
CA VAL A 47 5.20 4.42 -0.66
C VAL A 47 4.64 5.48 -1.60
N LYS A 48 4.46 5.10 -2.86
CA LYS A 48 4.05 5.99 -3.95
C LYS A 48 2.58 5.77 -4.28
N LEU A 49 1.81 6.85 -4.25
CA LEU A 49 0.43 6.87 -4.70
C LEU A 49 0.38 7.10 -6.22
N GLN A 50 -0.25 6.17 -6.93
CA GLN A 50 -0.39 6.25 -8.39
C GLN A 50 -1.82 5.90 -8.79
N ILE A 51 -2.30 6.48 -9.89
CA ILE A 51 -3.58 6.10 -10.49
C ILE A 51 -3.35 4.90 -11.42
N ASN A 52 -4.24 3.91 -11.37
CA ASN A 52 -4.21 2.80 -12.29
C ASN A 52 -4.57 3.27 -13.71
N ARG A 53 -3.82 2.83 -14.73
CA ARG A 53 -4.11 3.12 -16.15
C ARG A 53 -5.54 2.71 -16.54
N GLU A 54 -6.04 1.65 -15.92
CA GLU A 54 -7.36 1.08 -16.19
C GLU A 54 -8.47 1.70 -15.32
N ALA A 55 -8.19 2.77 -14.57
CA ALA A 55 -9.20 3.51 -13.80
C ALA A 55 -10.40 3.82 -14.68
N LYS A 56 -11.63 3.59 -14.17
CA LYS A 56 -12.88 3.72 -14.93
C LYS A 56 -13.47 5.12 -14.77
N THR A 57 -13.27 5.73 -13.60
CA THR A 57 -13.68 7.10 -13.25
C THR A 57 -13.09 8.13 -14.21
N LYS A 58 -13.97 8.98 -14.76
CA LYS A 58 -13.59 9.99 -15.75
C LYS A 58 -12.52 10.94 -15.23
N GLY A 59 -12.66 11.47 -14.01
CA GLY A 59 -11.67 12.37 -13.40
C GLY A 59 -10.28 11.74 -13.29
N LEU A 60 -10.20 10.48 -12.84
CA LEU A 60 -8.93 9.76 -12.73
C LEU A 60 -8.31 9.47 -14.12
N LYS A 61 -9.14 9.13 -15.12
CA LYS A 61 -8.67 8.98 -16.51
C LYS A 61 -8.09 10.27 -17.07
N ASP A 62 -8.73 11.41 -16.79
CA ASP A 62 -8.29 12.70 -17.29
C ASP A 62 -6.96 13.11 -16.63
N LEU A 63 -6.80 12.85 -15.33
CA LEU A 63 -5.51 13.00 -14.62
C LEU A 63 -4.41 12.11 -15.22
N VAL A 64 -4.68 10.83 -15.46
CA VAL A 64 -3.71 9.91 -16.11
C VAL A 64 -3.32 10.37 -17.51
N LYS A 65 -4.25 10.94 -18.27
CA LYS A 65 -3.94 11.51 -19.60
C LYS A 65 -3.08 12.76 -19.51
N ALA A 66 -3.31 13.61 -18.52
CA ALA A 66 -2.54 14.84 -18.32
C ALA A 66 -1.10 14.55 -17.86
N ASN A 67 -0.94 13.63 -16.89
CA ASN A 67 0.33 13.43 -16.18
C ASN A 67 1.11 12.18 -16.63
N GLY A 68 0.45 11.25 -17.34
CA GLY A 68 1.05 10.01 -17.82
C GLY A 68 0.83 8.78 -16.93
N THR A 69 1.17 7.61 -17.46
CA THR A 69 0.76 6.29 -16.95
C THR A 69 1.55 5.78 -15.73
N HIS A 70 2.61 6.49 -15.34
CA HIS A 70 3.46 6.16 -14.19
C HIS A 70 3.74 7.37 -13.30
N HIS A 71 2.86 8.38 -13.38
CA HIS A 71 2.99 9.55 -12.54
C HIS A 71 2.73 9.18 -11.08
N THR A 72 3.64 9.61 -10.21
CA THR A 72 3.48 9.53 -8.76
C THR A 72 2.83 10.82 -8.32
N TYR A 73 1.61 10.71 -7.79
CA TYR A 73 0.83 11.84 -7.31
C TYR A 73 1.18 12.22 -5.87
N ALA A 74 1.65 11.25 -5.08
CA ALA A 74 2.05 11.49 -3.70
C ALA A 74 3.09 10.46 -3.27
N THR A 75 3.96 10.83 -2.34
CA THR A 75 4.95 9.93 -1.73
C THR A 75 4.96 10.08 -0.21
N ALA A 76 4.75 8.97 0.49
CA ALA A 76 4.93 8.88 1.93
C ALA A 76 6.12 7.98 2.28
N TRP A 77 6.69 8.15 3.46
CA TRP A 77 7.84 7.35 3.92
C TRP A 77 7.41 6.44 5.07
N VAL A 78 7.53 5.13 4.88
CA VAL A 78 7.14 4.13 5.87
C VAL A 78 8.37 3.47 6.46
N ASN A 79 8.43 3.40 7.80
CA ASN A 79 9.45 2.66 8.50
C ASN A 79 9.16 1.16 8.45
N VAL A 80 9.99 0.39 7.73
CA VAL A 80 9.79 -1.05 7.57
C VAL A 80 10.23 -1.87 8.78
N LYS A 81 10.88 -1.25 9.78
CA LYS A 81 11.20 -1.90 11.05
C LYS A 81 10.07 -1.79 12.07
N GLU A 82 9.13 -0.88 11.86
CA GLU A 82 7.97 -0.74 12.73
C GLU A 82 6.92 -1.81 12.41
N HIS A 83 6.21 -2.27 13.43
CA HIS A 83 5.11 -3.20 13.21
C HIS A 83 3.96 -2.51 12.48
N PRO A 84 3.31 -3.20 11.52
CA PRO A 84 2.16 -2.64 10.82
C PRO A 84 0.95 -2.57 11.77
N THR A 85 0.77 -1.43 12.42
CA THR A 85 -0.39 -1.14 13.27
C THR A 85 -1.44 -0.33 12.50
N LYS A 86 -2.64 -0.20 13.07
CA LYS A 86 -3.70 0.64 12.48
C LYS A 86 -3.31 2.12 12.49
N GLU A 87 -2.60 2.54 13.53
CA GLU A 87 -2.11 3.90 13.70
C GLU A 87 -1.04 4.22 12.65
N ALA A 88 -0.14 3.28 12.36
CA ALA A 88 0.84 3.44 11.29
C ALA A 88 0.18 3.54 9.91
N ALA A 89 -0.89 2.75 9.67
CA ALA A 89 -1.66 2.84 8.44
C ALA A 89 -2.43 4.17 8.31
N ALA A 90 -3.03 4.67 9.40
CA ALA A 90 -3.70 5.97 9.41
C ALA A 90 -2.71 7.10 9.13
N LYS A 91 -1.54 7.08 9.78
CA LYS A 91 -0.47 8.03 9.54
C LYS A 91 0.01 8.02 8.08
N LEU A 92 0.17 6.82 7.48
CA LEU A 92 0.51 6.71 6.06
C LEU A 92 -0.51 7.43 5.17
N VAL A 93 -1.80 7.28 5.45
CA VAL A 93 -2.86 7.97 4.69
C VAL A 93 -2.74 9.48 4.88
N ASP A 94 -2.58 9.95 6.10
CA ASP A 94 -2.42 11.39 6.40
C ASP A 94 -1.19 11.98 5.69
N ASP A 95 -0.06 11.27 5.72
CA ASP A 95 1.18 11.70 5.06
C ASP A 95 0.99 11.78 3.52
N LEU A 96 0.26 10.83 2.92
CA LEU A 96 -0.05 10.86 1.48
C LEU A 96 -1.00 12.01 1.11
N ILE A 97 -2.00 12.30 1.94
CA ILE A 97 -2.92 13.42 1.72
C ILE A 97 -2.17 14.75 1.83
N LYS A 98 -1.31 14.89 2.84
CA LYS A 98 -0.53 16.10 3.04
C LYS A 98 0.38 16.40 1.84
N ASP A 99 1.08 15.38 1.33
CA ASP A 99 1.96 15.54 0.16
C ASP A 99 1.17 15.97 -1.10
N LEU A 100 -0.08 15.54 -1.25
CA LEU A 100 -0.97 16.00 -2.34
C LEU A 100 -1.44 17.45 -2.20
N GLU A 101 -1.54 17.97 -0.97
CA GLU A 101 -2.01 19.32 -0.69
C GLU A 101 -0.87 20.35 -0.70
N ASP A 102 0.37 19.90 -0.46
CA ASP A 102 1.56 20.75 -0.41
C ASP A 102 2.20 21.01 -1.82
N ASP A 103 1.72 20.35 -2.89
CA ASP A 103 2.13 20.48 -4.31
C ASP A 103 1.30 21.52 -5.11
#